data_AF-A0A7K1DT66-F1
#
_entry.id   AF-A0A7K1DT66-F1
#
_cell.length_a   1.000
_cell.length_b   1.000
_cell.length_c   1.000
_cell.angle_alpha   90.00
_cell.angle_beta   90.00
_cell.angle_gamma   90.00
#
_symmetry.space_group_name_H-M   'P 1'
#
loop_
_entity.id
_entity.type
_entity.pdbx_description
1 polymer ?
#
loop_
_entity_poly.entity_id
_entity_poly.type
_entity_poly.pdbx_seq_one_letter_code
_entity_poly.pdbx_strand_id
1 'polypeptide(L)'
;DLGLFEISEAAELVAQSAHPDANIIYGTVIDDALGDEVRVTVIAAGFEGGQPKYVAKPVITTAEINGEANPIAANDPIAVALDLNVETTQTPRKRVSFEELVAEDEIDIPDFMK
;
A
#
# COMPACT_ATOMS: atom_id res chain seq x y z
N ASP A 1 18.12 -5.68 36.25
CA ASP A 1 19.54 -5.54 35.88
C ASP A 1 19.72 -6.18 34.52
N LEU A 2 19.70 -5.34 33.50
CA LEU A 2 19.82 -5.79 32.11
C LEU A 2 21.30 -5.96 31.81
N GLY A 3 21.72 -7.20 31.57
CA GLY A 3 23.12 -7.58 31.51
C GLY A 3 23.69 -7.55 30.09
N LEU A 4 25.00 -7.84 30.02
CA LEU A 4 25.73 -8.07 28.77
C LEU A 4 25.11 -9.21 27.94
N PHE A 5 24.40 -10.13 28.59
CA PHE A 5 23.74 -11.27 27.94
C PHE A 5 22.60 -10.85 27.00
N GLU A 6 21.68 -10.00 27.45
CA GLU A 6 20.57 -9.54 26.60
C GLU A 6 21.06 -8.70 25.42
N ILE A 7 22.11 -7.91 25.62
CA ILE A 7 22.78 -7.17 24.54
C ILE A 7 23.34 -8.14 23.51
N SER A 8 23.98 -9.24 23.95
CA SER A 8 24.53 -10.24 23.04
C SER A 8 23.46 -10.97 22.24
N GLU A 9 22.33 -11.33 22.86
CA GLU A 9 21.20 -11.98 22.19
C GLU A 9 20.57 -11.06 21.12
N ALA A 10 20.31 -9.80 21.47
CA ALA A 10 19.77 -8.82 20.53
C ALA A 10 20.72 -8.57 19.35
N ALA A 11 22.02 -8.47 19.63
CA ALA A 11 23.05 -8.33 18.60
C ALA A 11 23.12 -9.53 17.66
N GLU A 12 23.00 -10.75 18.20
CA GLU A 12 23.03 -11.98 17.42
C GLU A 12 21.81 -12.10 16.52
N LEU A 13 20.63 -11.72 17.00
CA LEU A 13 19.39 -11.68 16.21
C LEU A 13 19.53 -10.73 14.99
N VAL A 14 20.13 -9.56 15.20
CA VAL A 14 20.41 -8.60 14.10
C VAL A 14 21.41 -9.19 13.11
N ALA A 15 22.47 -9.84 13.60
CA ALA A 15 23.49 -10.45 12.75
C ALA A 15 22.92 -11.59 11.88
N GLN A 16 22.04 -12.43 12.43
CA GLN A 16 21.38 -13.50 11.68
C GLN A 16 20.47 -12.97 10.56
N SER A 17 19.91 -11.77 10.74
CA SER A 17 19.06 -11.11 9.76
C SER A 17 19.85 -10.28 8.75
N ALA A 18 21.12 -10.00 9.03
CA ALA A 18 21.99 -9.20 8.19
C ALA A 18 22.66 -10.05 7.10
N HIS A 19 23.26 -9.38 6.11
CA HIS A 19 24.09 -10.06 5.11
C HIS A 19 25.33 -10.67 5.79
N PRO A 20 25.80 -11.87 5.39
CA PRO A 20 26.94 -12.53 6.02
C PRO A 20 28.24 -11.71 6.02
N ASP A 21 28.43 -10.88 4.98
CA ASP A 21 29.59 -9.98 4.86
C ASP A 21 29.32 -8.56 5.41
N ALA A 22 28.19 -8.34 6.10
CA ALA A 22 27.88 -7.04 6.69
C ALA A 22 28.86 -6.72 7.83
N ASN A 23 29.42 -5.51 7.79
CA ASN A 23 30.19 -5.00 8.92
C ASN A 23 29.24 -4.46 10.00
N ILE A 24 29.28 -5.05 11.21
CA ILE A 24 28.39 -4.69 12.31
C ILE A 24 29.21 -3.94 13.38
N ILE A 25 28.71 -2.77 13.77
CA ILE A 25 29.32 -1.94 14.81
C ILE A 25 28.37 -1.90 16.01
N TYR A 26 28.85 -2.34 17.17
CA TYR A 26 28.10 -2.32 18.41
C TYR A 26 28.41 -1.08 19.25
N GLY A 27 27.39 -0.56 19.91
CA GLY A 27 27.51 0.52 20.88
C GLY A 27 26.45 0.38 21.95
N THR A 28 26.78 0.78 23.18
CA THR A 28 25.84 0.80 24.30
C THR A 28 25.91 2.16 24.97
N VAL A 29 24.78 2.64 25.47
CA VAL A 29 24.69 3.84 26.31
C VAL A 29 23.89 3.43 27.53
N ILE A 30 24.39 3.75 28.72
CA ILE A 30 23.70 3.49 29.98
C ILE A 30 22.85 4.72 30.31
N ASP A 31 21.55 4.49 30.49
CA ASP A 31 20.58 5.52 30.85
C ASP A 31 19.72 5.03 32.03
N ASP A 32 19.98 5.56 33.22
CA ASP A 32 19.29 5.15 34.45
C ASP A 32 17.79 5.50 34.43
N ALA A 33 17.35 6.42 33.57
CA ALA A 33 15.95 6.82 33.47
C ALA A 33 15.07 5.75 32.81
N LEU A 34 15.66 4.78 32.09
CA LEU A 34 14.94 3.65 31.48
C LEU A 34 14.53 2.57 32.49
N GLY A 35 15.13 2.54 33.70
CA GLY A 35 14.83 1.52 34.70
C GLY A 35 15.08 0.10 34.17
N ASP A 36 14.02 -0.68 34.00
CA ASP A 36 14.08 -2.06 33.47
C ASP A 36 13.82 -2.15 31.95
N GLU A 37 13.68 -1.03 31.25
CA GLU A 37 13.43 -1.00 29.80
C GLU A 37 14.72 -0.98 28.97
N VAL A 38 14.63 -1.48 27.75
CA VAL A 38 15.75 -1.52 26.79
C VAL A 38 15.35 -0.85 25.51
N ARG A 39 16.21 0.03 24.99
CA ARG A 39 16.04 0.62 23.67
C ARG A 39 17.14 0.16 22.74
N VAL A 40 16.74 -0.57 21.68
CA VAL A 40 17.64 -0.99 20.61
C VAL A 40 17.41 -0.10 19.40
N THR A 41 18.49 0.43 18.83
CA THR A 41 18.44 1.20 17.58
C THR A 41 19.34 0.52 16.56
N VAL A 42 18.78 0.21 15.38
CA VAL A 42 19.52 -0.43 14.28
C VAL A 42 19.55 0.54 13.10
N ILE A 43 20.75 0.79 12.59
CA ILE A 43 20.98 1.61 11.40
C ILE A 43 21.59 0.71 10.34
N ALA A 44 20.79 0.29 9.37
CA ALA A 44 21.24 -0.54 8.26
C ALA A 44 21.54 0.36 7.04
N ALA A 45 22.79 0.30 6.55
CA ALA A 45 23.27 1.13 5.45
C ALA A 45 24.11 0.29 4.47
N GLY A 46 24.37 0.83 3.27
CA GLY A 46 25.21 0.18 2.26
C GLY A 46 24.48 -0.81 1.36
N PHE A 47 23.15 -0.79 1.31
CA PHE A 47 22.38 -1.60 0.36
C PHE A 47 22.58 -1.13 -1.09
N GLU A 48 22.79 -2.09 -1.99
CA GLU A 48 22.79 -1.83 -3.43
C GLU A 48 21.36 -1.55 -3.91
N GLY A 49 21.13 -0.40 -4.56
CA GLY A 49 19.78 0.04 -4.96
C GLY A 49 19.50 1.54 -4.77
N GLY A 50 20.41 2.26 -4.11
CA GLY A 50 20.32 3.72 -3.97
C GLY A 50 19.24 4.19 -2.99
N GLN A 51 19.02 5.50 -2.96
CA GLN A 51 18.04 6.16 -2.09
C GLN A 51 16.66 5.50 -2.22
N PRO A 52 15.88 5.39 -1.12
CA PRO A 52 14.54 4.86 -1.18
C PRO A 52 13.77 5.57 -2.29
N LYS A 53 13.26 4.80 -3.24
CA LYS A 53 12.45 5.35 -4.33
C LYS A 53 11.28 6.07 -3.68
N TYR A 54 11.19 7.38 -3.90
CA TYR A 54 10.05 8.16 -3.46
C TYR A 54 8.81 7.57 -4.14
N VAL A 55 8.00 6.86 -3.35
CA VAL A 55 6.66 6.48 -3.73
C VAL A 55 5.79 7.71 -3.49
N ALA A 56 5.36 8.33 -4.59
CA ALA A 56 4.37 9.40 -4.53
C ALA A 56 3.13 8.85 -3.85
N LYS A 57 2.81 9.40 -2.67
CA LYS A 57 1.54 9.11 -2.02
C LYS A 57 0.45 9.81 -2.82
N PRO A 58 -0.66 9.13 -3.18
CA PRO A 58 -1.77 9.80 -3.82
C PRO A 58 -2.26 10.90 -2.87
N VAL A 59 -2.18 12.15 -3.33
CA VAL A 59 -2.74 13.30 -2.63
C VAL A 59 -4.08 13.56 -3.29
N ILE A 60 -5.16 13.48 -2.52
CA ILE A 60 -6.48 13.87 -3.00
C ILE A 60 -6.46 15.38 -3.21
N THR A 61 -6.55 15.78 -4.47
CA THR A 61 -6.61 17.17 -4.91
C THR A 61 -8.02 17.71 -4.76
N THR A 62 -8.16 19.04 -4.67
CA THR A 62 -9.47 19.70 -4.64
C THR A 62 -10.29 19.42 -5.89
N ALA A 63 -9.65 19.20 -7.04
CA ALA A 63 -10.30 18.84 -8.29
C ALA A 63 -10.99 17.46 -8.21
N GLU A 64 -10.30 16.46 -7.64
CA GLU A 64 -10.88 15.12 -7.42
C GLU A 64 -12.06 15.15 -6.45
N ILE A 65 -11.99 15.99 -5.40
CA ILE A 65 -13.11 16.20 -4.47
C ILE A 65 -14.32 16.82 -5.17
N ASN A 66 -14.09 17.67 -6.17
CA ASN A 66 -15.13 18.29 -6.99
C ASN A 66 -15.59 17.41 -8.16
N GLY A 67 -15.15 16.13 -8.21
CA GLY A 67 -15.58 15.16 -9.22
C GLY A 67 -14.81 15.23 -10.55
N GLU A 68 -13.76 16.04 -10.63
CA GLU A 68 -12.83 16.01 -11.77
C GLU A 68 -11.83 14.87 -11.57
N ALA A 69 -12.22 13.68 -12.03
CA ALA A 69 -11.33 12.53 -12.02
C ALA A 69 -10.18 12.75 -13.02
N ASN A 70 -8.93 12.58 -12.55
CA ASN A 70 -7.80 12.39 -13.44
C ASN A 70 -7.83 10.93 -13.92
N PRO A 71 -8.12 10.65 -15.21
CA PRO A 71 -8.22 9.27 -15.68
C PRO A 71 -6.83 8.63 -15.58
N ILE A 72 -6.66 7.70 -14.65
CA ILE A 72 -5.52 6.80 -14.66
C ILE A 72 -5.73 5.93 -15.90
N ALA A 73 -4.97 6.19 -16.98
CA ALA A 73 -5.19 5.56 -18.29
C ALA A 73 -5.26 4.01 -18.23
N ALA A 74 -4.65 3.40 -17.22
CA ALA A 74 -4.68 1.95 -17.00
C ALA A 74 -6.09 1.39 -16.67
N ASN A 75 -6.99 2.21 -16.14
CA ASN A 75 -8.35 1.80 -15.75
C ASN A 75 -9.44 2.69 -16.36
N ASP A 76 -9.12 3.48 -17.40
CA ASP A 76 -10.14 4.28 -18.09
C ASP A 76 -11.12 3.32 -18.81
N PRO A 77 -12.39 3.25 -18.38
CA PRO A 77 -13.36 2.33 -18.97
C PRO A 77 -13.64 2.64 -20.45
N ILE A 78 -13.42 3.89 -20.90
CA ILE A 78 -13.57 4.27 -22.30
C ILE A 78 -12.40 3.75 -23.13
N ALA A 79 -11.17 3.83 -22.61
CA ALA A 79 -9.99 3.30 -23.28
C ALA A 79 -10.04 1.76 -23.38
N VAL A 80 -10.43 1.08 -22.30
CA VAL A 80 -10.65 -0.37 -22.29
C VAL A 80 -11.78 -0.78 -23.26
N ALA A 81 -12.87 -0.01 -23.33
CA ALA A 81 -13.96 -0.27 -24.26
C ALA A 81 -13.56 -0.04 -25.73
N LEU A 82 -12.69 0.92 -26.02
CA LEU A 82 -12.19 1.17 -27.39
C LEU A 82 -11.30 0.03 -27.90
N ASP A 83 -10.44 -0.50 -27.02
CA ASP A 83 -9.48 -1.57 -27.37
C ASP A 83 -10.18 -2.92 -27.63
N LEU A 84 -11.34 -3.13 -26.99
CA LEU A 84 -12.18 -4.33 -27.18
C LEU A 84 -13.04 -4.30 -28.46
N ASN A 85 -13.13 -3.16 -29.18
CA ASN A 85 -14.14 -2.96 -30.23
C ASN A 85 -13.62 -3.03 -31.68
N VAL A 86 -12.61 -3.86 -31.97
CA VAL A 86 -12.13 -4.03 -33.36
C VAL A 86 -13.05 -4.91 -34.22
N GLU A 87 -13.92 -5.76 -33.67
CA GLU A 87 -14.83 -6.55 -34.50
C GLU A 87 -16.19 -6.79 -33.82
N THR A 88 -17.17 -5.90 -34.01
CA THR A 88 -18.55 -6.29 -34.40
C THR A 88 -19.47 -5.08 -34.55
N THR A 89 -20.36 -5.22 -35.53
CA THR A 89 -21.34 -4.28 -36.04
C THR A 89 -22.29 -3.69 -34.99
N GLN A 90 -22.60 -2.41 -35.23
CA GLN A 90 -23.60 -1.56 -34.60
C GLN A 90 -24.91 -2.28 -34.21
N THR A 91 -25.31 -2.13 -32.94
CA THR A 91 -26.72 -1.88 -32.59
C THR A 91 -26.74 -0.93 -31.38
N PRO A 92 -27.36 0.25 -31.46
CA PRO A 92 -27.42 1.16 -30.33
C PRO A 92 -28.31 0.53 -29.25
N ARG A 93 -27.73 0.13 -28.11
CA ARG A 93 -28.52 -0.29 -26.95
C ARG A 93 -29.28 0.93 -26.43
N LYS A 94 -30.62 0.81 -26.41
CA LYS A 94 -31.55 1.78 -25.82
C LYS A 94 -31.04 2.14 -24.41
N ARG A 95 -30.89 3.43 -24.11
CA ARG A 95 -30.61 3.92 -22.76
C ARG A 95 -31.85 3.60 -21.91
N VAL A 96 -31.76 2.59 -21.05
CA VAL A 96 -32.74 2.35 -19.99
C VAL A 96 -32.54 3.40 -18.89
N SER A 97 -33.57 4.19 -18.60
CA SER A 97 -33.58 5.11 -17.47
C SER A 97 -33.96 4.37 -16.19
N PHE A 98 -33.51 4.88 -15.05
CA PHE A 98 -33.71 4.24 -13.74
C PHE A 98 -35.20 4.02 -13.43
N GLU A 99 -36.09 4.87 -13.95
CA GLU A 99 -37.53 4.70 -13.81
C GLU A 99 -38.11 3.46 -14.53
N GLU A 100 -37.44 2.91 -15.55
CA GLU A 100 -37.93 1.73 -16.30
C GLU A 100 -37.58 0.42 -15.56
N LEU A 101 -36.52 0.40 -14.73
CA LEU A 101 -36.08 -0.77 -13.94
C LEU A 101 -36.85 -0.96 -12.62
N VAL A 102 -37.52 0.09 -12.14
CA VAL A 102 -38.32 0.04 -10.90
C VAL A 102 -39.75 -0.46 -11.16
N ALA A 103 -40.19 -0.45 -12.43
CA ALA A 103 -41.53 -0.88 -12.84
C ALA A 103 -41.65 -2.39 -13.12
N GLU A 104 -40.53 -3.12 -13.17
CA GLU A 104 -40.51 -4.58 -13.25
C GLU A 104 -40.20 -5.13 -11.85
N ASP A 105 -41.21 -5.73 -11.21
CA ASP A 105 -41.26 -6.17 -9.80
C ASP A 105 -40.27 -7.29 -9.40
N GLU A 106 -39.00 -7.22 -9.81
CA GLU A 106 -37.98 -8.25 -9.52
C GLU A 106 -36.60 -7.67 -9.14
N ILE A 107 -36.55 -6.65 -8.27
CA ILE A 107 -35.28 -6.23 -7.66
C ILE A 107 -34.98 -7.13 -6.45
N ASP A 108 -34.17 -8.16 -6.68
CA ASP A 108 -33.69 -9.06 -5.63
C ASP A 108 -32.58 -8.37 -4.82
N ILE A 109 -32.85 -8.08 -3.54
CA ILE A 109 -31.88 -7.42 -2.63
C ILE A 109 -30.85 -8.47 -2.18
N PRO A 110 -29.55 -8.29 -2.50
CA PRO A 110 -28.51 -9.23 -2.10
C PRO A 110 -28.43 -9.38 -0.57
N ASP A 111 -28.06 -10.58 -0.11
CA ASP A 111 -28.09 -10.96 1.31
C ASP A 111 -27.14 -10.15 2.21
N PHE A 112 -26.16 -9.44 1.64
CA PHE A 112 -25.28 -8.54 2.39
C PHE A 112 -25.89 -7.16 2.69
N MET A 113 -27.03 -6.82 2.07
CA MET A 113 -27.76 -5.54 2.25
C MET A 113 -29.03 -5.68 3.10
N LYS A 114 -29.29 -6.87 3.65
CA LYS A 114 -30.31 -7.07 4.69
C LYS A 114 -29.78 -6.76 6.08
#